data_AF-A0AAE6LYA1-F1
#
_entry.id   AF-A0AAE6LYA1-F1
#
_cell.length_a   1.000
_cell.length_b   1.000
_cell.length_c   1.000
_cell.angle_alpha   90.00
_cell.angle_beta   90.00
_cell.angle_gamma   90.00
#
_symmetry.space_group_name_H-M   'P 1'
#
loop_
_entity.id
_entity.type
_entity.pdbx_description
1 polymer ?
#
loop_
_entity_poly.entity_id
_entity_poly.type
_entity_poly.pdbx_seq_one_letter_code
_entity_poly.pdbx_strand_id
1 'polypeptide(L)'
;MKDKVTVAKKYIEQNYNAVFVLKTVGLSRSTYYYNLSIEGKEKYKPVGGKPKGYSLTSKGEKICDDEIKEYILQAIEGDAINYGYRKIMHYLKREYGLIINHKKVYRLCKELDILKNQRAIKPKVKRSIAANRIITGSNQLWEMGIK
;
A
#
# COMPACT_ATOMS: atom_id res chain seq x y z
N MET A 1 -1.92 26.07 -6.42
CA MET A 1 -3.34 26.17 -5.96
C MET A 1 -3.46 27.05 -4.73
N LYS A 2 -2.68 26.81 -3.67
CA LYS A 2 -2.63 27.68 -2.48
C LYS A 2 -2.34 29.14 -2.82
N ASP A 3 -1.43 29.38 -3.77
CA ASP A 3 -1.03 30.73 -4.20
C ASP A 3 -2.18 31.52 -4.83
N LYS A 4 -3.11 30.84 -5.51
CA LYS A 4 -4.29 31.49 -6.09
C LYS A 4 -5.30 31.89 -5.01
N VAL A 5 -5.44 31.07 -3.97
CA VAL A 5 -6.35 31.32 -2.84
C VAL A 5 -5.83 32.49 -2.00
N THR A 6 -4.52 32.56 -1.74
CA THR A 6 -3.91 33.68 -1.00
C THR A 6 -4.01 35.00 -1.77
N VAL A 7 -3.75 34.98 -3.09
CA VAL A 7 -3.93 36.15 -3.95
C VAL A 7 -5.40 36.61 -3.96
N ALA A 8 -6.35 35.70 -4.15
CA ALA A 8 -7.77 36.04 -4.13
C ALA A 8 -8.21 36.63 -2.77
N LYS A 9 -7.75 36.03 -1.66
CA LYS A 9 -8.04 36.49 -0.30
C LYS A 9 -7.57 37.94 -0.08
N LYS A 10 -6.35 38.26 -0.49
CA LYS A 10 -5.77 39.62 -0.38
C LYS A 10 -6.63 40.69 -1.06
N TYR A 11 -7.11 40.43 -2.28
CA TYR A 11 -7.94 41.41 -3.00
C TYR A 11 -9.38 41.45 -2.46
N ILE A 12 -9.92 40.34 -1.99
CA ILE A 12 -11.25 40.32 -1.36
C ILE A 12 -11.25 41.11 -0.04
N GLU A 13 -10.17 41.03 0.75
CA GLU A 13 -9.98 41.83 1.98
C GLU A 13 -9.86 43.34 1.70
N GLN A 14 -9.42 43.73 0.50
CA GLN A 14 -9.37 45.12 0.04
C GLN A 14 -10.73 45.64 -0.48
N ASN A 15 -11.84 44.95 -0.17
CA ASN A 15 -13.21 45.26 -0.60
C ASN A 15 -13.48 45.16 -2.12
N TYR A 16 -12.66 44.43 -2.88
CA TYR A 16 -13.01 44.12 -4.27
C TYR A 16 -14.09 43.04 -4.37
N ASN A 17 -14.91 43.10 -5.43
CA ASN A 17 -15.96 42.11 -5.67
C ASN A 17 -15.38 40.69 -5.82
N ALA A 18 -15.73 39.80 -4.90
CA ALA A 18 -15.21 38.43 -4.84
C ALA A 18 -15.49 37.62 -6.12
N VAL A 19 -16.65 37.80 -6.77
CA VAL A 19 -16.99 37.08 -8.00
C VAL A 19 -16.05 37.47 -9.13
N PHE A 20 -15.72 38.76 -9.23
CA PHE A 20 -14.81 39.29 -10.23
C PHE A 20 -13.38 38.79 -9.99
N VAL A 21 -12.87 38.93 -8.76
CA VAL A 21 -11.52 38.46 -8.38
C VAL A 21 -11.34 36.97 -8.66
N LEU A 22 -12.31 36.14 -8.25
CA LEU A 22 -12.24 34.69 -8.45
C LEU A 22 -12.30 34.30 -9.93
N LYS A 23 -13.09 35.02 -10.74
CA LYS A 23 -13.15 34.82 -12.20
C LYS A 23 -11.80 35.17 -12.86
N THR A 24 -11.19 36.28 -12.47
CA THR A 24 -9.90 36.75 -13.00
C THR A 24 -8.74 35.81 -12.64
N VAL A 25 -8.72 35.29 -11.41
CA VAL A 25 -7.70 34.33 -10.95
C VAL A 25 -7.92 32.91 -11.55
N GLY A 26 -9.10 32.68 -12.14
CA GLY A 26 -9.51 31.37 -12.67
C GLY A 26 -9.69 30.34 -11.57
N LEU A 27 -10.31 30.74 -10.45
CA LEU A 27 -10.62 29.87 -9.31
C LEU A 27 -12.14 29.72 -9.17
N SER A 28 -12.60 28.48 -8.98
CA SER A 28 -14.04 28.26 -8.73
C SER A 28 -14.44 28.81 -7.36
N ARG A 29 -15.67 29.33 -7.27
CA ARG A 29 -16.23 29.85 -6.01
C ARG A 29 -16.26 28.78 -4.92
N SER A 30 -16.67 27.56 -5.25
CA SER A 30 -16.71 26.44 -4.29
C SER A 30 -15.32 26.10 -3.76
N THR A 31 -14.29 26.11 -4.61
CA THR A 31 -12.91 25.89 -4.17
C THR A 31 -12.43 26.99 -3.23
N TYR A 32 -12.77 28.26 -3.46
CA TYR A 32 -12.39 29.36 -2.57
C TYR A 32 -13.01 29.19 -1.17
N TYR A 33 -14.34 29.10 -1.10
CA TYR A 33 -15.04 29.00 0.18
C TYR A 33 -14.75 27.68 0.91
N TYR A 34 -14.51 26.59 0.20
CA TYR A 34 -14.04 25.33 0.80
C TYR A 34 -12.69 25.52 1.50
N ASN A 35 -11.71 26.14 0.84
CA ASN A 35 -10.41 26.41 1.47
C ASN A 35 -10.53 27.35 2.67
N LEU A 36 -11.39 28.37 2.59
CA LEU A 36 -11.67 29.27 3.72
C LEU A 36 -12.28 28.50 4.91
N SER A 37 -13.18 27.54 4.65
CA SER A 37 -13.83 26.73 5.69
C SER A 37 -12.89 25.76 6.43
N ILE A 38 -11.71 25.50 5.84
CA ILE A 38 -10.66 24.59 6.33
C ILE A 38 -9.49 25.35 6.94
N GLU A 39 -9.35 26.65 6.64
CA GLU A 39 -8.30 27.50 7.20
C GLU A 39 -8.43 27.52 8.74
N GLY A 40 -7.43 26.99 9.44
CA GLY A 40 -7.44 26.85 10.91
C GLY A 40 -8.04 25.54 11.46
N LYS A 41 -8.59 24.66 10.62
CA LYS A 41 -9.03 23.32 11.04
C LYS A 41 -8.00 22.26 10.70
N GLU A 42 -7.81 21.30 11.62
CA GLU A 42 -7.06 20.10 11.28
C GLU A 42 -7.76 19.35 10.14
N LYS A 43 -6.97 18.84 9.20
CA LYS A 43 -7.50 18.06 8.09
C LYS A 43 -8.17 16.80 8.64
N TYR A 44 -9.50 16.79 8.64
CA TYR A 44 -10.28 15.59 8.92
C TYR A 44 -9.93 14.50 7.91
N LYS A 45 -9.19 13.47 8.34
CA LYS A 45 -9.05 12.23 7.59
C LYS A 45 -10.21 11.34 8.00
N PRO A 46 -11.14 10.98 7.10
CA PRO A 46 -12.19 10.04 7.44
C PRO A 46 -11.53 8.73 7.88
N VAL A 47 -11.65 8.45 9.17
CA VAL A 47 -11.22 7.16 9.73
C VAL A 47 -12.23 6.16 9.22
N GLY A 48 -11.79 5.24 8.35
CA GLY A 48 -12.65 4.17 7.88
C GLY A 48 -13.29 3.41 9.05
N GLY A 49 -14.41 2.73 8.79
CA GLY A 49 -15.09 1.95 9.82
C GLY A 49 -14.14 0.96 10.52
N LYS A 50 -14.33 0.78 11.84
CA LYS A 50 -13.53 -0.17 12.63
C LYS A 50 -13.64 -1.56 12.01
N PRO A 51 -12.52 -2.29 11.91
CA PRO A 51 -12.58 -3.64 11.38
C PRO A 51 -13.39 -4.57 12.30
N LYS A 52 -14.00 -5.59 11.70
CA LYS A 52 -14.64 -6.68 12.44
C LYS A 52 -13.58 -7.45 13.24
N GLY A 53 -13.84 -7.65 14.54
CA GLY A 53 -12.97 -8.36 15.49
C GLY A 53 -13.23 -9.87 15.61
N TYR A 54 -13.95 -10.45 14.65
CA TYR A 54 -14.19 -11.89 14.57
C TYR A 54 -14.29 -12.35 13.11
N SER A 55 -14.08 -13.64 12.87
CA SER A 55 -14.35 -14.31 11.60
C SER A 55 -15.29 -15.49 11.83
N LEU A 56 -15.93 -15.96 10.76
CA LEU A 56 -16.81 -17.13 10.82
C LEU A 56 -16.06 -18.37 10.33
N THR A 57 -16.35 -19.52 10.91
CA THR A 57 -16.01 -20.82 10.32
C THR A 57 -17.03 -21.23 9.28
N SER A 58 -16.71 -22.28 8.53
CA SER A 58 -17.64 -22.91 7.57
C SER A 58 -18.91 -23.46 8.25
N LYS A 59 -18.88 -23.69 9.57
CA LYS A 59 -20.03 -24.09 10.39
C LYS A 59 -20.86 -22.91 10.91
N GLY A 60 -20.42 -21.67 10.67
CA GLY A 60 -21.08 -20.45 11.16
C GLY A 60 -20.69 -20.03 12.58
N GLU A 61 -19.72 -20.69 13.20
CA GLU A 61 -19.23 -20.32 14.53
C GLU A 61 -18.34 -19.07 14.44
N LYS A 62 -18.45 -18.19 15.45
CA LYS A 62 -17.64 -16.98 15.53
C LYS A 62 -16.35 -17.26 16.27
N ILE A 63 -15.23 -16.96 15.63
CA ILE A 63 -13.87 -17.04 16.19
C ILE A 63 -13.33 -15.62 16.32
N CYS A 64 -12.84 -15.25 17.51
CA CYS A 64 -12.36 -13.92 17.79
C CYS A 64 -10.97 -13.66 17.17
N ASP A 65 -10.58 -12.39 17.03
CA ASP A 65 -9.28 -12.05 16.43
C ASP A 65 -8.10 -12.60 17.23
N ASP A 66 -8.23 -12.76 18.55
CA ASP A 66 -7.15 -13.27 19.42
C ASP A 66 -6.96 -14.79 19.27
N GLU A 67 -8.04 -15.57 19.17
CA GLU A 67 -7.95 -16.99 18.80
C GLU A 67 -7.29 -17.19 17.41
N ILE A 68 -7.60 -16.31 16.45
CA ILE A 68 -6.98 -16.38 15.12
C ILE A 68 -5.48 -16.05 15.22
N LYS A 69 -5.06 -15.15 16.12
CA LYS A 69 -3.64 -14.86 16.37
C LYS A 69 -2.92 -16.09 16.93
N GLU A 70 -3.54 -16.82 17.85
CA GLU A 70 -2.99 -18.06 18.39
C GLU A 70 -2.80 -19.11 17.28
N TYR A 71 -3.78 -19.30 16.40
CA TYR A 71 -3.64 -20.20 15.24
C TYR A 71 -2.51 -19.78 14.29
N ILE A 72 -2.28 -18.48 14.12
CA ILE A 72 -1.17 -17.97 13.31
C ILE A 72 0.16 -18.32 13.96
N LEU A 73 0.30 -18.15 15.27
CA LEU A 73 1.52 -18.50 16.02
C LEU A 73 1.78 -20.01 15.97
N GLN A 74 0.75 -20.83 16.22
CA GLN A 74 0.84 -22.29 16.13
C GLN A 74 1.25 -22.75 14.73
N ALA A 75 0.71 -22.11 13.68
CA ALA A 75 1.12 -22.42 12.31
C ALA A 75 2.62 -22.15 12.10
N ILE A 76 3.13 -21.04 12.63
CA ILE A 76 4.54 -20.61 12.48
C ILE A 76 5.48 -21.55 13.23
N GLU A 77 5.09 -22.01 14.42
CA GLU A 77 5.86 -23.01 15.19
C GLU A 77 5.94 -24.37 14.47
N GLY A 78 4.91 -24.72 13.69
CA GLY A 78 4.94 -25.88 12.82
C GLY A 78 5.60 -25.59 11.46
N ASP A 79 4.96 -26.07 10.39
CA ASP A 79 5.54 -26.01 9.03
C ASP A 79 5.49 -24.61 8.38
N ALA A 80 4.76 -23.65 8.97
CA ALA A 80 4.48 -22.36 8.35
C ALA A 80 5.53 -21.28 8.65
N ILE A 81 6.69 -21.60 9.23
CA ILE A 81 7.76 -20.63 9.53
C ILE A 81 8.15 -19.77 8.32
N ASN A 82 8.12 -20.36 7.12
CA ASN A 82 8.47 -19.67 5.88
C ASN A 82 7.28 -19.04 5.15
N TYR A 83 6.07 -19.16 5.68
CA TYR A 83 4.87 -18.68 5.01
C TYR A 83 4.73 -17.16 5.14
N GLY A 84 4.19 -16.55 4.09
CA GLY A 84 3.67 -15.18 4.18
C GLY A 84 2.19 -15.21 4.55
N TYR A 85 1.64 -14.05 4.94
CA TYR A 85 0.23 -13.91 5.34
C TYR A 85 -0.78 -14.48 4.32
N ARG A 86 -0.45 -14.50 3.02
CA ARG A 86 -1.29 -15.14 1.99
C ARG A 86 -1.34 -16.66 2.14
N LYS A 87 -0.19 -17.29 2.39
CA LYS A 87 -0.11 -18.75 2.62
C LYS A 87 -0.74 -19.12 3.97
N ILE A 88 -0.53 -18.30 5.00
CA ILE A 88 -1.19 -18.44 6.31
C ILE A 88 -2.71 -18.39 6.15
N MET A 89 -3.25 -17.49 5.32
CA MET A 89 -4.69 -17.46 5.03
C MET A 89 -5.21 -18.77 4.41
N HIS A 90 -4.44 -19.39 3.51
CA HIS A 90 -4.80 -20.69 2.95
C HIS A 90 -4.71 -21.82 3.98
N TYR A 91 -3.70 -21.79 4.85
CA TYR A 91 -3.58 -22.72 5.97
C TYR A 91 -4.78 -22.61 6.92
N LEU A 92 -5.13 -21.38 7.35
CA LEU A 92 -6.28 -21.13 8.22
C LEU A 92 -7.62 -21.59 7.62
N LYS A 93 -7.76 -21.46 6.30
CA LYS A 93 -8.93 -21.98 5.57
C LYS A 93 -8.99 -23.49 5.55
N ARG A 94 -7.84 -24.16 5.39
CA ARG A 94 -7.75 -25.61 5.24
C ARG A 94 -7.89 -26.33 6.57
N GLU A 95 -7.16 -25.89 7.59
CA GLU A 95 -7.12 -26.57 8.90
C GLU A 95 -8.32 -26.20 9.77
N TYR A 96 -8.70 -24.93 9.82
CA TYR A 96 -9.76 -24.43 10.72
C TYR A 96 -11.07 -24.06 10.01
N GLY A 97 -11.14 -24.24 8.68
CA GLY A 97 -12.36 -23.91 7.92
C GLY A 97 -12.77 -22.44 7.97
N LEU A 98 -11.82 -21.53 8.24
CA LEU A 98 -12.09 -20.11 8.48
C LEU A 98 -12.45 -19.35 7.19
N ILE A 99 -13.59 -18.63 7.21
CA ILE A 99 -13.98 -17.70 6.14
C ILE A 99 -13.25 -16.37 6.38
N ILE A 100 -11.97 -16.34 6.02
CA ILE A 100 -11.08 -15.19 6.22
C ILE A 100 -10.45 -14.68 4.92
N ASN A 101 -10.13 -13.39 4.89
CA ASN A 101 -9.47 -12.72 3.76
C ASN A 101 -8.02 -12.36 4.12
N HIS A 102 -7.12 -12.31 3.13
CA HIS A 102 -5.70 -11.95 3.31
C HIS A 102 -5.52 -10.58 3.97
N LYS A 103 -6.43 -9.62 3.74
CA LYS A 103 -6.37 -8.29 4.37
C LYS A 103 -6.48 -8.36 5.89
N LYS A 104 -7.34 -9.25 6.39
CA LYS A 104 -7.51 -9.46 7.84
C LYS A 104 -6.30 -10.18 8.43
N VAL A 105 -5.84 -11.25 7.79
CA VAL A 105 -4.62 -11.96 8.20
C VAL A 105 -3.41 -11.03 8.22
N TYR A 106 -3.25 -10.18 7.19
CA TYR A 106 -2.20 -9.17 7.16
C TYR A 106 -2.25 -8.23 8.38
N ARG A 107 -3.44 -7.75 8.74
CA ARG A 107 -3.60 -6.90 9.93
C ARG A 107 -3.18 -7.62 11.20
N LEU A 108 -3.64 -8.87 11.39
CA LEU A 108 -3.29 -9.68 12.56
C LEU A 108 -1.78 -9.98 12.63
N CYS A 109 -1.16 -10.37 11.52
CA CYS A 109 0.29 -10.55 11.45
C CYS A 109 1.06 -9.25 11.72
N LYS A 110 0.50 -8.09 11.34
CA LYS A 110 1.09 -6.78 11.64
C LYS A 110 0.98 -6.43 13.13
N GLU A 111 -0.14 -6.76 13.78
CA GLU A 111 -0.34 -6.57 15.21
C GLU A 111 0.62 -7.45 16.03
N LEU A 112 0.91 -8.66 15.56
CA LEU A 112 1.87 -9.59 16.18
C LEU A 112 3.34 -9.33 15.82
N ASP A 113 3.62 -8.35 14.96
CA ASP A 113 4.97 -8.02 14.43
C ASP A 113 5.71 -9.20 13.75
N ILE A 114 4.98 -10.08 13.07
CA ILE A 114 5.54 -11.26 12.37
C ILE A 114 5.70 -11.00 10.85
N LEU A 115 5.43 -9.78 10.40
CA LEU A 115 5.56 -9.45 8.98
C LEU A 115 7.04 -9.38 8.59
N LYS A 116 7.39 -10.09 7.52
CA LYS A 116 8.71 -9.98 6.92
C LYS A 116 8.93 -8.58 6.34
N ASN A 117 10.18 -8.13 6.40
CA ASN A 117 10.61 -6.87 5.79
C ASN A 117 10.17 -6.78 4.32
N GLN A 118 9.77 -5.57 3.92
CA GLN A 118 9.41 -5.30 2.54
C GLN A 118 10.60 -5.61 1.63
N ARG A 119 10.34 -6.29 0.50
CA ARG A 119 11.37 -6.61 -0.49
C ARG A 119 12.13 -5.35 -0.92
N ALA A 120 13.44 -5.33 -0.70
CA ALA A 120 14.30 -4.29 -1.24
C ALA A 120 14.32 -4.36 -2.77
N ILE A 121 13.88 -3.28 -3.43
CA ILE A 121 13.95 -3.15 -4.88
C ILE A 121 15.40 -2.80 -5.23
N LYS A 122 16.12 -3.77 -5.79
CA LYS A 122 17.49 -3.53 -6.27
C LYS A 122 17.43 -2.76 -7.59
N PRO A 123 18.25 -1.70 -7.77
CA PRO A 123 18.31 -1.00 -9.05
C PRO A 123 18.77 -1.96 -10.16
N LYS A 124 18.25 -1.75 -11.38
CA LYS A 124 18.62 -2.57 -12.53
C LYS A 124 20.08 -2.29 -12.88
N VAL A 125 20.95 -3.27 -12.66
CA VAL A 125 22.35 -3.21 -13.10
C VAL A 125 22.37 -3.23 -14.63
N LYS A 126 23.13 -2.31 -15.25
CA LYS A 126 23.36 -2.33 -16.70
C LYS A 126 24.05 -3.64 -17.06
N ARG A 127 23.44 -4.45 -17.92
CA ARG A 127 24.12 -5.63 -18.47
C ARG A 127 25.20 -5.14 -19.43
N SER A 128 26.43 -5.65 -19.28
CA SER A 128 27.41 -5.48 -20.34
C SER A 128 26.92 -6.25 -21.56
N ILE A 129 26.85 -5.58 -22.72
CA ILE A 129 26.53 -6.23 -23.99
C ILE A 129 27.75 -7.10 -24.35
N ALA A 130 27.51 -8.29 -24.92
CA ALA A 130 28.59 -9.09 -25.45
C ALA A 130 29.33 -8.27 -26.53
N ALA A 131 30.61 -7.97 -26.30
CA ALA A 131 31.42 -7.28 -27.28
C ALA A 131 31.80 -8.28 -28.39
N ASN A 132 31.64 -7.86 -29.65
CA ASN A 132 32.19 -8.58 -30.79
C ASN A 132 33.72 -8.62 -30.61
N ARG A 133 34.28 -9.81 -30.46
CA ARG A 133 35.73 -10.04 -30.36
C ARG A 133 36.21 -10.68 -31.65
N ILE A 134 37.35 -10.23 -32.15
CA ILE A 134 38.05 -10.92 -33.24
C ILE A 134 38.77 -12.12 -32.63
N ILE A 135 38.48 -13.32 -33.13
CA ILE A 135 39.09 -14.57 -32.66
C ILE A 135 40.32 -14.82 -33.54
N THR A 136 41.51 -14.65 -32.98
CA THR A 136 42.80 -14.83 -33.67
C THR A 136 43.45 -16.19 -33.36
N GLY A 137 42.97 -16.93 -32.37
CA GLY A 137 43.56 -18.21 -31.97
C GLY A 137 42.61 -19.14 -31.22
N SER A 138 43.04 -20.38 -31.00
CA SER A 138 42.27 -21.40 -30.27
C SER A 138 41.98 -20.97 -28.82
N ASN A 139 40.82 -21.37 -28.27
CA ASN A 139 40.34 -21.11 -26.90
C ASN A 139 40.04 -19.65 -26.53
N GLN A 140 39.99 -18.74 -27.49
CA GLN A 140 39.64 -17.34 -27.22
C GLN A 140 38.13 -17.09 -27.11
N LEU A 141 37.30 -17.99 -27.64
CA LEU A 141 35.85 -17.98 -27.49
C LEU A 141 35.37 -19.44 -27.40
N TRP A 142 34.50 -19.70 -26.41
CA TRP A 142 33.80 -20.97 -26.26
C TRP A 142 32.35 -20.76 -26.67
N GLU A 143 31.98 -21.29 -27.82
CA GLU A 143 30.59 -21.34 -28.27
C GLU A 143 30.04 -22.75 -28.04
N MET A 144 28.84 -22.85 -27.47
CA MET A 144 28.11 -24.10 -27.47
C MET A 144 27.48 -24.26 -28.86
N GLY A 145 27.86 -25.31 -29.59
CA GLY A 145 27.28 -25.60 -30.90
C GLY A 145 25.78 -25.86 -30.80
N ILE A 146 24.97 -25.01 -31.44
CA ILE A 146 23.54 -25.23 -31.60
C ILE A 146 23.37 -26.06 -32.88
N LYS A 147 22.77 -27.25 -32.76
CA LYS A 147 22.47 -28.16 -33.86
C LYS A 147 21.05 -27.95 -34.38
#